data_AF-A0A250LA36-F1
#
_entry.id   AF-A0A250LA36-F1
#
_cell.length_a   1.000
_cell.length_b   1.000
_cell.length_c   1.000
_cell.angle_alpha   90.00
_cell.angle_beta   90.00
_cell.angle_gamma   90.00
#
_symmetry.space_group_name_H-M   'P 1'
#
loop_
_entity.id
_entity.type
_entity.pdbx_description
1 polymer ?
#
loop_
_entity_poly.entity_id
_entity_poly.type
_entity_poly.pdbx_seq_one_letter_code
_entity_poly.pdbx_strand_id
1 'polypeptide(L)'
;MQCSGRVRGVELAFSGENVGLKGLAIDANVSASNARILADVANPAYVGSRFPRIARVHANLLASYRFDEHWVASVGVRYSGRLSNTLDNSDVNPGVYGGTSSFTVVDLKARYRFDRHWSASLGIDNLTDRRYYVLHPYPGRTFNGELKWSL
;
A
#
# COMPACT_ATOMS: atom_id res chain seq x y z
N MET A 1 -19.19 14.18 30.38
CA MET A 1 -17.96 13.46 29.97
C MET A 1 -17.58 13.92 28.59
N GLN A 2 -16.49 14.67 28.42
CA GLN A 2 -16.03 15.15 27.12
C GLN A 2 -14.72 14.44 26.77
N CYS A 3 -14.80 13.43 25.91
CA CYS A 3 -13.65 12.91 25.19
C CYS A 3 -13.55 13.69 23.86
N SER A 4 -12.39 14.25 23.56
CA SER A 4 -12.16 15.02 22.33
C SER A 4 -10.91 14.52 21.63
N GLY A 5 -11.06 14.20 20.34
CA GLY A 5 -9.98 13.78 19.45
C GLY A 5 -9.82 14.76 18.29
N ARG A 6 -8.62 14.79 17.70
CA ARG A 6 -8.36 15.56 16.48
C ARG A 6 -7.59 14.71 15.49
N VAL A 7 -8.08 14.67 14.26
CA VAL A 7 -7.40 14.08 13.11
C VAL A 7 -7.05 15.19 12.14
N ARG A 8 -5.78 15.26 11.74
CA ARG A 8 -5.31 16.12 10.65
C ARG A 8 -4.54 15.26 9.67
N GLY A 9 -4.80 15.40 8.38
CA GLY A 9 -4.07 14.68 7.34
C GLY A 9 -3.88 15.52 6.10
N VAL A 10 -2.92 15.12 5.29
CA VAL A 10 -2.66 15.65 3.94
C VAL A 10 -2.59 14.45 3.02
N GLU A 11 -3.26 14.54 1.88
CA GLU A 11 -3.24 13.52 0.84
C GLU A 11 -2.83 14.19 -0.48
N LEU A 12 -1.96 13.51 -1.22
CA LEU A 12 -1.51 13.91 -2.54
C LEU A 12 -1.70 12.71 -3.47
N ALA A 13 -2.24 12.97 -4.65
CA ALA A 13 -2.44 11.96 -5.68
C ALA A 13 -1.98 12.51 -7.03
N PHE A 14 -1.43 11.63 -7.85
CA PHE A 14 -0.98 11.91 -9.20
C PHE A 14 -1.37 10.75 -10.11
N SER A 15 -1.88 11.08 -11.29
CA SER A 15 -2.15 10.13 -12.36
C SER A 15 -1.79 10.80 -13.67
N GLY A 16 -1.01 10.11 -14.51
CA GLY A 16 -0.56 10.68 -15.77
C GLY A 16 -0.06 9.63 -16.74
N GLU A 17 -0.23 9.94 -18.03
CA GLU A 17 0.32 9.17 -19.15
C GLU A 17 1.46 9.95 -19.82
N ASN A 18 2.35 9.21 -20.48
CA ASN A 18 3.55 9.73 -21.14
C ASN A 18 4.42 10.61 -20.21
N VAL A 19 4.56 10.21 -18.96
CA VAL A 19 5.24 11.01 -17.93
C VAL A 19 6.75 11.02 -18.18
N GLY A 20 7.26 12.05 -18.84
CA GLY A 20 8.68 12.19 -19.20
C GLY A 20 9.17 11.24 -20.30
N LEU A 21 8.43 10.17 -20.59
CA LEU A 21 8.71 9.21 -21.65
C LEU A 21 7.40 8.72 -22.29
N LYS A 22 7.35 8.67 -23.63
CA LYS A 22 6.20 8.13 -24.35
C LYS A 22 5.96 6.67 -23.96
N GLY A 23 4.73 6.32 -23.61
CA GLY A 23 4.35 4.98 -23.17
C GLY A 23 4.49 4.72 -21.67
N LEU A 24 5.06 5.66 -20.89
CA LEU A 24 5.11 5.56 -19.42
C LEU A 24 3.86 6.17 -18.79
N ALA A 25 3.07 5.37 -18.10
CA ALA A 25 1.98 5.83 -17.25
C ALA A 25 2.34 5.61 -15.78
N ILE A 26 1.99 6.59 -14.94
CA ILE A 26 2.26 6.58 -13.51
C ILE A 26 0.99 6.96 -12.76
N ASP A 27 0.62 6.11 -11.80
CA ASP A 27 -0.40 6.39 -10.79
C ASP A 27 0.26 6.33 -9.41
N ALA A 28 0.11 7.39 -8.63
CA ALA A 28 0.71 7.48 -7.31
C ALA A 28 -0.24 8.18 -6.33
N ASN A 29 -0.20 7.75 -5.08
CA ASN A 29 -0.80 8.49 -3.98
C ASN A 29 0.04 8.36 -2.72
N VAL A 30 -0.01 9.39 -1.89
CA VAL A 30 0.56 9.41 -0.56
C VAL A 30 -0.37 10.14 0.39
N SER A 31 -0.65 9.53 1.53
CA SER A 31 -1.40 10.15 2.61
C SER A 31 -0.55 10.16 3.87
N ALA A 32 -0.62 11.27 4.61
CA ALA A 32 0.03 11.42 5.90
C ALA A 32 -0.99 11.92 6.90
N SER A 33 -1.16 11.17 8.00
CA SER A 33 -2.22 11.41 8.98
C SER A 33 -1.67 11.47 10.40
N ASN A 34 -2.19 12.43 11.17
CA ASN A 34 -1.88 12.63 12.57
C ASN A 34 -3.19 12.72 13.37
N ALA A 35 -3.62 11.58 13.89
CA ALA A 35 -4.76 11.46 14.79
C ALA A 35 -4.27 11.43 16.24
N ARG A 36 -4.76 12.34 17.09
CA ARG A 36 -4.39 12.43 18.51
C ARG A 36 -5.62 12.60 19.40
N ILE A 37 -5.58 11.98 20.56
CA ILE A 37 -6.54 12.19 21.65
C ILE A 37 -6.11 13.47 22.38
N LEU A 38 -7.00 14.46 22.44
CA LEU A 38 -6.71 15.78 23.03
C LEU A 38 -7.21 15.91 24.47
N ALA A 39 -8.29 15.19 24.81
CA ALA A 39 -8.82 15.13 26.16
C ALA A 39 -9.58 13.82 26.36
N ASP A 40 -9.35 13.15 27.48
CA ASP A 40 -10.17 12.04 27.97
C ASP A 40 -10.24 12.13 29.50
N VAL A 41 -11.40 12.52 30.01
CA VAL A 41 -11.65 12.69 31.45
C VAL A 41 -11.74 11.35 32.17
N ALA A 42 -12.13 10.27 31.47
CA ALA A 42 -12.24 8.94 32.05
C ALA A 42 -10.88 8.22 32.08
N ASN A 43 -10.01 8.49 31.11
CA ASN A 43 -8.69 7.87 31.00
C ASN A 43 -7.60 8.90 30.62
N PRO A 44 -7.08 9.69 31.59
CA PRO A 44 -6.07 10.72 31.33
C PRO A 44 -4.78 10.19 30.70
N ALA A 45 -4.46 8.91 30.91
CA ALA A 45 -3.29 8.24 30.33
C ALA A 45 -3.32 8.15 28.79
N TYR A 46 -4.48 8.34 28.16
CA TYR A 46 -4.61 8.33 26.70
C TYR A 46 -4.46 9.71 26.06
N VAL A 47 -4.43 10.78 26.84
CA VAL A 47 -4.24 12.14 26.31
C VAL A 47 -2.83 12.27 25.73
N GLY A 48 -2.75 12.69 24.46
CA GLY A 48 -1.50 12.75 23.70
C GLY A 48 -1.22 11.49 22.87
N SER A 49 -1.85 10.36 23.21
CA SER A 49 -1.79 9.13 22.43
C SER A 49 -2.52 9.27 21.10
N ARG A 50 -2.11 8.45 20.14
CA ARG A 50 -2.64 8.41 18.78
C ARG A 50 -3.75 7.39 18.69
N PHE A 51 -4.75 7.72 17.87
CA PHE A 51 -5.79 6.74 17.55
C PHE A 51 -5.16 5.49 16.92
N PRO A 52 -5.54 4.29 17.38
CA PRO A 52 -5.03 3.05 16.85
C PRO A 52 -5.49 2.85 15.39
N ARG A 53 -4.72 2.05 14.65
CA ARG A 53 -4.99 1.59 13.28
C ARG A 53 -5.02 2.68 12.19
N ILE A 54 -4.52 3.87 12.48
CA ILE A 54 -4.27 4.90 11.46
C ILE A 54 -2.77 4.94 11.18
N ALA A 55 -2.37 4.52 9.98
CA ALA A 55 -0.98 4.57 9.56
C ALA A 55 -0.56 6.05 9.47
N ARG A 56 0.63 6.36 9.98
CA ARG A 56 1.14 7.74 9.89
C ARG A 56 1.33 8.20 8.45
N VAL A 57 1.77 7.28 7.60
CA VAL A 57 2.00 7.49 6.18
C VAL A 57 1.57 6.24 5.44
N HIS A 58 0.82 6.41 4.37
CA HIS A 58 0.54 5.36 3.39
C HIS A 58 0.92 5.89 2.02
N ALA A 59 1.57 5.06 1.20
CA ALA A 59 1.91 5.44 -0.16
C ALA A 59 1.73 4.27 -1.12
N ASN A 60 1.20 4.56 -2.30
CA ASN A 60 1.11 3.62 -3.40
C ASN A 60 1.71 4.26 -4.64
N LEU A 61 2.41 3.46 -5.44
CA LEU A 61 2.93 3.84 -6.75
C LEU A 61 2.69 2.66 -7.70
N LEU A 62 2.15 2.92 -8.87
CA LEU A 62 2.10 2.01 -10.01
C LEU A 62 2.71 2.73 -11.20
N ALA A 63 3.80 2.19 -11.72
CA ALA A 63 4.36 2.64 -12.99
C ALA A 63 4.17 1.53 -14.01
N SER A 64 3.62 1.87 -15.17
CA SER A 64 3.46 0.95 -16.29
C SER A 64 4.09 1.53 -17.55
N TYR A 65 4.85 0.71 -18.26
CA TYR A 65 5.55 1.12 -19.46
C TYR A 65 5.16 0.22 -20.63
N ARG A 66 4.65 0.86 -21.69
CA ARG A 66 4.38 0.24 -22.98
C ARG A 66 5.59 0.40 -23.88
N PHE A 67 6.32 -0.68 -24.09
CA PHE A 67 7.51 -0.68 -24.94
C PHE A 67 7.12 -0.56 -26.41
N ASP A 68 6.08 -1.30 -26.81
CA ASP A 68 5.53 -1.33 -28.16
C ASP A 68 4.05 -1.76 -28.12
N GLU A 69 3.48 -2.13 -29.26
CA GLU A 69 2.10 -2.57 -29.36
C GLU A 69 1.82 -3.96 -28.76
N HIS A 70 2.86 -4.72 -28.42
CA HIS A 70 2.77 -6.07 -27.89
C HIS A 70 3.10 -6.13 -26.39
N TRP A 71 4.10 -5.38 -25.93
CA TRP A 71 4.63 -5.46 -24.57
C TRP A 71 4.20 -4.31 -23.67
N VAL A 72 3.71 -4.68 -22.48
CA VAL A 72 3.53 -3.76 -21.35
C VAL A 72 4.12 -4.40 -20.10
N ALA A 73 4.98 -3.69 -19.38
CA ALA A 73 5.41 -4.08 -18.04
C ALA A 73 4.97 -3.05 -17.01
N SER A 74 4.85 -3.49 -15.76
CA SER A 74 4.47 -2.63 -14.65
C SER A 74 5.16 -3.03 -13.36
N VAL A 75 5.41 -2.02 -12.53
CA VAL A 75 5.90 -2.17 -11.17
C VAL A 75 4.97 -1.42 -10.23
N GLY A 76 4.47 -2.13 -9.23
CA GLY A 76 3.70 -1.59 -8.12
C GLY A 76 4.57 -1.52 -6.87
N VAL A 77 4.47 -0.44 -6.11
CA VAL A 77 5.10 -0.29 -4.80
C VAL A 77 4.05 0.18 -3.81
N ARG A 78 3.91 -0.53 -2.70
CA ARG A 78 2.98 -0.20 -1.61
C ARG A 78 3.73 -0.06 -0.32
N TYR A 79 3.56 1.07 0.36
CA TYR A 79 4.17 1.37 1.64
C TYR A 79 3.10 1.71 2.67
N SER A 80 3.22 1.11 3.84
CA SER A 80 2.46 1.49 5.03
C SER A 80 3.41 1.67 6.20
N GLY A 81 3.36 2.86 6.80
CA GLY A 81 4.11 3.19 8.01
C GLY A 81 3.59 2.46 9.24
N ARG A 82 4.19 2.76 10.40
CA ARG A 82 3.78 2.14 11.66
C ARG A 82 2.32 2.48 11.98
N LEU A 83 1.57 1.42 12.27
CA LEU A 83 0.24 1.42 12.86
C LEU A 83 0.39 1.05 14.33
N SER A 84 -0.42 1.65 15.21
CA SER A 84 -0.57 1.19 16.60
C SER A 84 -1.84 0.36 16.75
N ASN A 85 -1.79 -0.72 17.51
CA ASN A 85 -2.96 -1.53 17.86
C ASN A 85 -3.60 -1.05 19.16
N THR A 86 -2.84 -0.49 20.11
CA THR A 86 -3.36 -0.04 21.40
C THR A 86 -3.64 1.47 21.46
N LEU A 87 -4.61 1.85 22.31
CA LEU A 87 -5.03 3.24 22.54
C LEU A 87 -3.96 4.09 23.25
N ASP A 88 -3.05 3.46 23.97
CA ASP A 88 -1.90 4.05 24.66
C ASP A 88 -0.61 3.99 23.82
N ASN A 89 -0.67 3.42 22.61
CA ASN A 89 0.47 3.18 21.71
C ASN A 89 1.63 2.39 22.33
N SER A 90 1.39 1.60 23.39
CA SER A 90 2.40 0.78 24.07
C SER A 90 2.86 -0.45 23.27
N ASP A 91 2.43 -0.62 22.02
CA ASP A 91 2.80 -1.75 21.16
C ASP A 91 4.32 -1.97 21.06
N VAL A 92 4.83 -2.98 21.76
CA VAL A 92 6.28 -3.23 21.90
C VAL A 92 6.86 -4.10 20.78
N ASN A 93 6.03 -4.82 20.01
CA ASN A 93 6.51 -5.83 19.04
C ASN A 93 5.81 -5.75 17.66
N PRO A 94 6.18 -4.76 16.81
CA PRO A 94 5.71 -4.71 15.43
C PRO A 94 6.43 -5.78 14.59
N GLY A 95 5.68 -6.62 13.85
CA GLY A 95 6.27 -7.63 12.96
C GLY A 95 5.91 -9.10 13.22
N VAL A 96 4.99 -9.37 14.15
CA VAL A 96 4.57 -10.73 14.54
C VAL A 96 3.07 -10.94 14.37
N TYR A 97 2.63 -12.21 14.40
CA TYR A 97 1.22 -12.57 14.47
C TYR A 97 0.53 -11.87 15.65
N GLY A 98 -0.66 -11.30 15.44
CA GLY A 98 -1.36 -10.46 16.43
C GLY A 98 -0.91 -8.99 16.46
N GLY A 99 0.23 -8.65 15.85
CA GLY A 99 0.75 -7.28 15.76
C GLY A 99 0.38 -6.57 14.44
N THR A 100 0.86 -5.33 14.31
CA THR A 100 0.82 -4.58 13.05
C THR A 100 2.22 -4.20 12.61
N SER A 101 2.53 -4.51 11.35
CA SER A 101 3.85 -4.24 10.76
C SER A 101 3.77 -3.00 9.88
N SER A 102 4.82 -2.17 9.88
CA SER A 102 5.09 -1.34 8.72
C SER A 102 5.66 -2.21 7.61
N PHE A 103 5.29 -1.94 6.37
CA PHE A 103 5.75 -2.74 5.23
C PHE A 103 6.00 -1.88 4.00
N THR A 104 6.91 -2.37 3.16
CA THR A 104 7.06 -1.98 1.76
C THR A 104 6.97 -3.26 0.95
N VAL A 105 6.10 -3.30 -0.04
CA VAL A 105 5.89 -4.45 -0.92
C VAL A 105 6.04 -3.98 -2.36
N VAL A 106 6.72 -4.78 -3.16
CA VAL A 106 6.94 -4.54 -4.59
C VAL A 106 6.28 -5.66 -5.38
N ASP A 107 5.47 -5.28 -6.36
CA ASP A 107 4.73 -6.17 -7.24
C ASP A 107 5.20 -5.91 -8.69
N LEU A 108 5.38 -6.97 -9.48
CA LEU A 108 5.76 -6.89 -10.88
C LEU A 108 4.72 -7.57 -11.75
N LYS A 109 4.42 -7.01 -12.92
CA LYS A 109 3.59 -7.69 -13.93
C LYS A 109 4.04 -7.33 -15.34
N ALA A 110 4.14 -8.33 -16.20
CA ALA A 110 4.37 -8.17 -17.63
C ALA A 110 3.22 -8.80 -18.42
N ARG A 111 2.82 -8.14 -19.49
CA ARG A 111 1.81 -8.62 -20.44
C ARG A 111 2.40 -8.57 -21.85
N TYR A 112 2.15 -9.64 -22.59
CA TYR A 112 2.44 -9.74 -24.00
C TYR A 112 1.15 -9.99 -24.77
N ARG A 113 0.90 -9.19 -25.81
CA ARG A 113 -0.16 -9.40 -26.78
C ARG A 113 0.45 -10.10 -27.99
N PHE A 114 0.00 -11.30 -28.31
CA PHE A 114 0.47 -12.04 -29.48
C PHE A 114 -0.18 -11.49 -30.75
N ASP A 115 -1.48 -11.23 -30.69
CA ASP A 115 -2.26 -10.63 -31.76
C ASP A 115 -3.52 -9.95 -31.17
N ARG A 116 -4.46 -9.53 -32.03
CA ARG A 116 -5.72 -8.90 -31.60
C ARG A 116 -6.62 -9.79 -30.73
N HIS A 117 -6.46 -11.12 -30.80
CA HIS A 117 -7.27 -12.09 -30.07
C HIS A 117 -6.55 -12.59 -28.83
N TRP A 118 -5.23 -12.83 -28.88
CA TRP A 118 -4.48 -13.51 -27.84
C TRP A 118 -3.54 -12.58 -27.05
N SER A 119 -3.58 -12.69 -25.74
CA SER A 119 -2.57 -12.11 -24.86
C SER A 119 -2.28 -12.99 -23.65
N ALA A 120 -1.05 -12.97 -23.16
CA ALA A 120 -0.66 -13.59 -21.91
C ALA A 120 -0.10 -12.56 -20.94
N SER A 121 -0.17 -12.84 -19.64
CA SER A 121 0.52 -12.06 -18.62
C SER A 121 1.12 -12.95 -17.54
N LEU A 122 2.20 -12.48 -16.95
CA LEU A 122 2.86 -13.09 -15.81
C LEU A 122 3.10 -12.00 -14.77
N GLY A 123 2.94 -12.35 -13.50
CA GLY A 123 3.15 -11.42 -12.39
C GLY A 123 3.76 -12.09 -11.18
N ILE A 124 4.43 -11.26 -10.37
CA ILE A 124 5.03 -11.62 -9.09
C ILE A 124 4.55 -10.59 -8.08
N ASP A 125 3.69 -11.01 -7.17
CA ASP A 125 3.27 -10.20 -6.05
C ASP A 125 4.24 -10.42 -4.88
N ASN A 126 4.56 -9.36 -4.14
CA ASN A 126 5.52 -9.38 -3.05
C ASN A 126 6.88 -9.98 -3.46
N LEU A 127 7.50 -9.40 -4.49
CA LEU A 127 8.77 -9.82 -5.08
C LEU A 127 9.86 -10.09 -4.04
N THR A 128 9.96 -9.23 -3.02
CA THR A 128 10.95 -9.30 -1.95
C THR A 128 10.63 -10.34 -0.88
N ASP A 129 9.53 -11.08 -1.01
CA ASP A 129 9.03 -12.07 -0.04
C ASP A 129 8.92 -11.52 1.40
N ARG A 130 8.43 -10.29 1.50
CA ARG A 130 8.30 -9.62 2.79
C ARG A 130 7.20 -10.29 3.59
N ARG A 131 7.51 -10.75 4.80
CA ARG A 131 6.51 -11.17 5.79
C ARG A 131 6.04 -9.96 6.60
N TYR A 132 4.74 -9.68 6.55
CA TYR A 132 4.12 -8.58 7.29
C TYR A 132 2.74 -8.98 7.78
N TYR A 133 2.31 -8.30 8.83
CA TYR A 133 1.13 -8.68 9.61
C TYR A 133 0.24 -7.47 9.85
N VAL A 134 -1.07 -7.67 9.68
CA VAL A 134 -2.11 -6.82 10.25
C VAL A 134 -3.08 -7.77 10.92
N LEU A 135 -2.84 -8.06 12.20
CA LEU A 135 -3.47 -9.14 12.96
C LEU A 135 -3.08 -10.55 12.44
N HIS A 136 -3.29 -10.80 11.15
CA HIS A 136 -2.97 -12.05 10.43
C HIS A 136 -1.81 -11.84 9.44
N PRO A 137 -1.09 -12.91 9.04
CA PRO A 137 -0.04 -12.80 8.04
C PRO A 137 -0.64 -12.48 6.67
N TYR A 138 -0.02 -11.56 5.96
CA TYR A 138 -0.27 -11.40 4.54
C TYR A 138 0.42 -12.51 3.74
N PRO A 139 -0.08 -12.81 2.51
CA PRO A 139 0.58 -13.74 1.61
C PRO A 139 2.06 -13.35 1.38
N GLY A 140 2.91 -14.38 1.35
CA GLY A 140 4.30 -14.25 0.90
C GLY A 140 4.37 -14.01 -0.61
N ARG A 141 5.56 -14.18 -1.18
CA ARG A 141 5.75 -14.05 -2.63
C ARG A 141 4.83 -15.01 -3.38
N THR A 142 4.06 -14.46 -4.32
CA THR A 142 3.08 -15.22 -5.12
C THR A 142 3.36 -15.00 -6.60
N PHE A 143 3.26 -16.07 -7.40
CA PHE A 143 3.39 -16.01 -8.85
C PHE A 143 2.02 -16.18 -9.49
N ASN A 144 1.71 -15.37 -10.49
CA ASN A 144 0.47 -15.45 -11.24
C ASN A 144 0.74 -15.49 -12.74
N GLY A 145 -0.15 -16.16 -13.47
CA GLY A 145 -0.11 -16.27 -14.92
C GLY A 145 -1.52 -16.29 -15.49
N GLU A 146 -1.72 -15.59 -16.60
CA GLU A 146 -3.01 -15.48 -17.28
C GLU A 146 -2.80 -15.64 -18.78
N LEU A 147 -3.71 -16.39 -19.42
CA LEU A 147 -3.85 -16.43 -20.86
C LEU A 147 -5.27 -15.98 -21.20
N LYS A 148 -5.40 -15.00 -22.09
CA LYS A 148 -6.68 -14.41 -22.49
C LYS A 148 -6.85 -14.49 -24.00
N TRP A 149 -8.04 -14.90 -24.40
CA TRP A 149 -8.54 -14.83 -25.77
C TRP A 149 -9.73 -13.86 -25.86
N SER A 150 -9.83 -13.11 -26.94
CA SER A 150 -10.91 -12.15 -27.24
C SER A 150 -11.36 -12.32 -28.69
N LEU A 151 -12.67 -12.26 -28.93
CA LEU A 151 -13.32 -12.35 -30.24
C LEU A 151 -13.22 -11.04 -31.02
#